data_AF-A0A349BCD0-F1
#
_entry.id   AF-A0A349BCD0-F1
#
_cell.length_a   1.000
_cell.length_b   1.000
_cell.length_c   1.000
_cell.angle_alpha   90.00
_cell.angle_beta   90.00
_cell.angle_gamma   90.00
#
_symmetry.space_group_name_H-M   'P 1'
#
loop_
_entity.id
_entity.type
_entity.pdbx_description
1 polymer ?
#
loop_
_entity_poly.entity_id
_entity_poly.type
_entity_poly.pdbx_seq_one_letter_code
_entity_poly.pdbx_strand_id
1 'polypeptide(L)'
;MGYRGFDAAGTEPLFPFGHGLSYGEADWGDASLSTDAVRGGEGVELTVPIRATGERAATVVVQAYLSGPDGFGRPPKVLAGFAKVTVAPGAEEQVVVTVAPEAFRRWDGDGWVVDEGTWEVVVAASATDVRQRLA
;
A
#
# COMPACT_ATOMS: atom_id res chain seq x y z
N MET A 1 -11.52 2.03 14.19
CA MET A 1 -11.70 0.57 14.39
C MET A 1 -10.58 -0.19 13.68
N GLY A 2 -10.01 -1.22 14.31
CA GLY A 2 -8.93 -2.03 13.73
C GLY A 2 -7.60 -1.27 13.56
N TYR A 3 -6.81 -1.63 12.54
CA TYR A 3 -5.48 -1.03 12.29
C TYR A 3 -5.52 0.49 12.19
N ARG A 4 -6.59 1.05 11.59
CA ARG A 4 -6.81 2.50 11.50
C ARG A 4 -6.88 3.17 12.88
N GLY A 5 -7.43 2.48 13.88
CA GLY A 5 -7.48 2.95 15.25
C GLY A 5 -6.14 2.84 15.97
N PHE A 6 -5.39 1.75 15.74
CA PHE A 6 -4.04 1.57 16.27
C PHE A 6 -3.07 2.63 15.71
N ASP A 7 -3.09 2.85 14.39
CA ASP A 7 -2.30 3.88 13.72
C ASP A 7 -2.62 5.28 14.26
N ALA A 8 -3.92 5.62 14.38
CA ALA A 8 -4.33 6.93 14.88
C ALA A 8 -3.98 7.16 16.36
N ALA A 9 -3.93 6.09 17.16
CA ALA A 9 -3.57 6.15 18.58
C ALA A 9 -2.07 6.02 18.84
N GLY A 10 -1.25 5.74 17.81
CA GLY A 10 0.17 5.43 17.97
C GLY A 10 0.44 4.14 18.76
N THR A 11 -0.53 3.23 18.83
CA THR A 11 -0.42 2.00 19.61
C THR A 11 0.18 0.89 18.75
N GLU A 12 1.31 0.34 19.19
CA GLU A 12 2.00 -0.74 18.49
C GLU A 12 1.33 -2.10 18.73
N PRO A 13 0.77 -2.75 17.68
CA PRO A 13 0.14 -4.06 17.84
C PRO A 13 1.19 -5.18 17.89
N LEU A 14 0.87 -6.28 18.59
CA LEU A 14 1.75 -7.46 18.65
C LEU A 14 1.99 -8.08 17.26
N PHE A 15 0.96 -8.07 16.41
CA PHE A 15 1.05 -8.41 14.99
C PHE A 15 0.24 -7.38 14.20
N PRO A 16 0.87 -6.58 13.32
CA PRO A 16 0.16 -5.55 12.56
C PRO A 16 -0.74 -6.19 11.51
N PHE A 17 -1.74 -5.43 11.07
CA PHE A 17 -2.58 -5.87 9.95
C PHE A 17 -1.72 -6.10 8.70
N GLY A 18 -1.97 -7.19 7.99
CA GLY A 18 -1.18 -7.58 6.83
C GLY A 18 0.19 -8.19 7.16
N HIS A 19 0.51 -8.43 8.45
CA HIS A 19 1.73 -9.13 8.82
C HIS A 19 1.70 -10.59 8.35
N GLY A 20 2.78 -11.02 7.70
CA GLY A 20 2.98 -12.40 7.31
C GLY A 20 4.45 -12.65 7.07
N LEU A 21 4.99 -13.67 7.72
CA LEU A 21 6.36 -14.11 7.50
C LEU A 21 6.41 -15.06 6.30
N SER A 22 7.53 -15.01 5.57
CA SER A 22 7.89 -16.01 4.57
C SER A 22 9.13 -16.78 5.04
N TYR A 23 9.27 -18.01 4.57
CA TYR A 23 10.51 -18.77 4.76
C TYR A 23 11.61 -18.38 3.76
N GLY A 24 11.26 -17.61 2.73
CA GLY A 24 12.20 -17.00 1.78
C GLY A 24 12.39 -15.52 2.09
N GLU A 25 13.57 -15.01 1.74
CA GLU A 25 13.95 -13.61 1.88
C GLU A 25 13.75 -12.89 0.55
N ALA A 26 13.27 -11.65 0.59
CA ALA A 26 13.07 -10.85 -0.60
C ALA A 26 13.43 -9.38 -0.39
N ASP A 27 14.11 -8.83 -1.39
CA ASP A 27 14.44 -7.41 -1.51
C ASP A 27 13.38 -6.70 -2.35
N TRP A 28 13.11 -5.45 -1.98
CA TRP A 28 12.16 -4.57 -2.64
C TRP A 28 12.94 -3.50 -3.39
N GLY A 29 12.79 -3.45 -4.72
CA GLY A 29 13.36 -2.41 -5.55
C GLY A 29 12.56 -1.11 -5.48
N ASP A 30 13.03 -0.09 -6.22
CA ASP A 30 12.36 1.22 -6.28
C ASP A 30 10.95 1.08 -6.86
N ALA A 31 9.95 1.52 -6.10
CA ALA A 31 8.58 1.51 -6.52
C ALA A 31 8.31 2.67 -7.51
N SER A 32 7.32 2.50 -8.38
CA SER A 32 6.90 3.52 -9.33
C SER A 32 5.39 3.55 -9.48
N LEU A 33 4.84 4.74 -9.71
CA LEU A 33 3.44 4.93 -10.09
C LEU A 33 3.31 5.09 -11.60
N SER A 34 2.19 4.64 -12.17
CA SER A 34 1.89 4.84 -13.59
C SER A 34 1.63 6.29 -13.97
N THR A 35 1.30 7.14 -13.00
CA THR A 35 1.06 8.58 -13.16
C THR A 35 1.31 9.30 -11.83
N ASP A 36 1.70 10.58 -11.89
CA ASP A 36 1.84 11.50 -10.76
C ASP A 36 0.57 12.33 -10.50
N ALA A 37 -0.45 12.20 -11.36
CA ALA A 37 -1.73 12.86 -11.23
C ALA A 37 -2.88 11.94 -11.64
N VAL A 38 -3.96 11.97 -10.86
CA VAL A 38 -5.22 11.27 -11.14
C VAL A 38 -6.38 12.26 -11.10
N ARG A 39 -7.27 12.17 -12.09
CA ARG A 39 -8.54 12.91 -12.08
C ARG A 39 -9.63 12.10 -11.38
N GLY A 40 -10.72 12.77 -11.01
CA GLY A 40 -11.88 12.11 -10.43
C GLY A 40 -12.40 10.97 -11.32
N GLY A 41 -12.37 9.74 -10.81
CA GLY A 41 -12.76 8.54 -11.55
C GLY A 41 -11.62 7.74 -12.15
N GLU A 42 -10.37 8.20 -12.03
CA GLU A 42 -9.16 7.48 -12.44
C GLU A 42 -8.50 6.76 -11.27
N GLY A 43 -7.77 5.69 -11.57
CA GLY A 43 -6.95 4.96 -10.62
C GLY A 43 -5.48 5.05 -11.01
N VAL A 44 -4.59 4.51 -10.17
CA VAL A 44 -3.15 4.47 -10.42
C VAL A 44 -2.63 3.06 -10.23
N GLU A 45 -1.63 2.67 -11.03
CA GLU A 45 -0.93 1.40 -10.86
C GLU A 45 0.37 1.65 -10.13
N LEU A 46 0.57 0.92 -9.02
CA LEU A 46 1.83 0.84 -8.31
C LEU A 46 2.59 -0.39 -8.81
N THR A 47 3.82 -0.19 -9.28
CA THR A 47 4.73 -1.28 -9.63
C THR A 47 5.87 -1.35 -8.63
N VAL A 48 6.15 -2.55 -8.12
CA VAL A 48 7.24 -2.81 -7.17
C VAL A 48 8.05 -4.02 -7.66
N PRO A 49 9.35 -3.84 -7.98
CA PRO A 49 10.25 -4.95 -8.24
C PRO A 49 10.48 -5.74 -6.95
N ILE A 50 10.28 -7.05 -6.97
CA ILE A 50 10.52 -7.93 -5.83
C ILE A 50 11.49 -9.03 -6.24
N ARG A 51 12.63 -9.11 -5.56
CA ARG A 51 13.68 -10.10 -5.84
C ARG A 51 13.83 -11.07 -4.68
N ALA A 52 13.75 -12.37 -4.92
CA ALA A 52 14.06 -13.37 -3.90
C ALA A 52 15.58 -13.54 -3.77
N THR A 53 16.13 -13.29 -2.59
CA THR A 53 17.57 -13.32 -2.32
C THR A 53 18.05 -14.58 -1.59
N GLY A 54 17.12 -15.34 -0.99
CA GLY A 54 17.42 -16.60 -0.31
C GLY A 54 17.43 -17.84 -1.20
N GLU A 55 17.76 -18.99 -0.62
CA GLU A 55 17.74 -20.31 -1.29
C GLU A 55 16.32 -20.90 -1.44
N ARG A 56 15.31 -20.25 -0.85
CA ARG A 56 13.90 -20.66 -0.86
C ARG A 56 13.06 -19.62 -1.57
N ALA A 57 11.99 -20.07 -2.21
CA ALA A 57 11.02 -19.17 -2.82
C ALA A 57 10.46 -18.20 -1.76
N ALA A 58 10.41 -16.92 -2.11
CA ALA A 58 9.88 -15.88 -1.26
C ALA A 58 8.43 -15.58 -1.66
N THR A 59 7.51 -15.65 -0.70
CA THR A 59 6.13 -15.20 -0.91
C THR A 59 5.97 -13.84 -0.27
N VAL A 60 5.64 -12.84 -1.07
CA VAL A 60 5.51 -11.45 -0.65
C VAL A 60 4.08 -10.97 -0.94
N VAL A 61 3.52 -10.20 -0.01
CA VAL A 61 2.28 -9.45 -0.24
C VAL A 61 2.61 -7.97 -0.25
N VAL A 62 2.62 -7.38 -1.45
CA VAL A 62 2.78 -5.94 -1.62
C VAL A 62 1.46 -5.26 -1.27
N GLN A 63 1.48 -4.35 -0.30
CA GLN A 63 0.30 -3.61 0.14
C GLN A 63 0.48 -2.14 -0.20
N ALA A 64 -0.52 -1.56 -0.87
CA ALA A 64 -0.61 -0.14 -1.15
C ALA A 64 -1.63 0.49 -0.21
N TYR A 65 -1.18 1.46 0.59
CA TYR A 65 -2.05 2.29 1.42
C TYR A 65 -2.11 3.71 0.84
N LEU A 66 -3.28 4.34 0.89
CA LEU A 66 -3.44 5.75 0.58
C LEU A 66 -3.46 6.58 1.84
N SER A 67 -2.60 7.60 1.86
CA SER A 67 -2.67 8.75 2.76
C SER A 67 -3.19 9.93 1.94
N GLY A 68 -4.25 10.58 2.42
CA GLY A 68 -4.84 11.73 1.72
C GLY A 68 -4.46 13.05 2.37
N PRO A 69 -4.90 14.18 1.78
CA PRO A 69 -4.69 15.49 2.38
C PRO A 69 -5.29 15.58 3.79
N ASP A 70 -4.66 16.39 4.64
CA ASP A 70 -5.12 16.63 6.01
C ASP A 70 -6.53 17.24 6.03
N GLY A 71 -7.34 16.82 7.00
CA GLY A 71 -8.70 17.29 7.20
C GLY A 71 -9.73 16.17 7.28
N PHE A 72 -10.97 16.55 7.57
CA PHE A 72 -12.16 15.68 7.50
C PHE A 72 -12.13 14.38 8.34
N GLY A 73 -11.23 14.28 9.33
CA GLY A 73 -11.14 13.13 10.23
C GLY A 73 -10.71 11.84 9.54
N ARG A 74 -9.94 11.94 8.44
CA ARG A 74 -9.49 10.77 7.68
C ARG A 74 -8.51 9.92 8.51
N PRO A 75 -8.57 8.58 8.41
CA PRO A 75 -7.51 7.73 8.97
C PRO A 75 -6.15 8.10 8.37
N PRO A 76 -5.05 7.99 9.13
CA PRO A 76 -3.70 8.34 8.64
C PRO A 76 -3.32 7.64 7.35
N LYS A 77 -3.77 6.38 7.18
CA LYS A 77 -3.65 5.64 5.93
C LYS A 77 -4.73 4.57 5.82
N VAL A 78 -5.09 4.22 4.59
CA VAL A 78 -6.10 3.20 4.30
C VAL A 78 -5.60 2.26 3.23
N LEU A 79 -5.68 0.94 3.46
CA LEU A 79 -5.35 -0.05 2.43
C LEU A 79 -6.23 0.19 1.19
N ALA A 80 -5.59 0.41 0.05
CA ALA A 80 -6.21 0.73 -1.23
C ALA A 80 -6.07 -0.40 -2.25
N GLY A 81 -5.04 -1.25 -2.11
CA GLY A 81 -4.84 -2.42 -2.94
C GLY A 81 -3.75 -3.32 -2.38
N PHE A 82 -3.70 -4.56 -2.84
CA PHE A 82 -2.59 -5.47 -2.56
C PHE A 82 -2.42 -6.49 -3.67
N ALA A 83 -1.21 -7.00 -3.82
CA ALA A 83 -0.91 -8.12 -4.71
C ALA A 83 0.00 -9.11 -4.00
N LYS A 84 -0.27 -10.40 -4.20
CA LYS A 84 0.55 -11.50 -3.66
C LYS A 84 1.36 -12.11 -4.80
N VAL A 85 2.66 -12.26 -4.58
CA VAL A 85 3.58 -12.90 -5.51
C VAL A 85 4.37 -13.99 -4.78
N THR A 86 4.74 -15.04 -5.51
CA THR A 86 5.77 -15.98 -5.09
C THR A 86 6.90 -15.91 -6.09
N VAL A 87 8.09 -15.55 -5.63
CA VAL A 87 9.28 -15.35 -6.45
C VAL A 87 10.23 -16.52 -6.22
N ALA A 88 10.69 -17.15 -7.30
CA ALA A 88 11.64 -18.25 -7.21
C ALA A 88 13.02 -17.76 -6.72
N PRO A 89 13.83 -18.61 -6.05
CA PRO A 89 15.18 -18.23 -5.60
C PRO A 89 16.01 -17.57 -6.69
N GLY A 90 16.54 -16.38 -6.41
CA GLY A 90 17.37 -15.60 -7.34
C GLY A 90 16.62 -14.88 -8.46
N ALA A 91 15.31 -15.10 -8.61
CA ALA A 91 14.47 -14.41 -9.59
C ALA A 91 13.97 -13.06 -9.07
N GLU A 92 13.49 -12.23 -10.00
CA GLU A 92 12.86 -10.94 -9.74
C GLU A 92 11.55 -10.87 -10.52
N GLU A 93 10.49 -10.36 -9.88
CA GLU A 93 9.17 -10.18 -10.46
C GLU A 93 8.71 -8.72 -10.29
N GLN A 94 8.03 -8.19 -11.30
CA GLN A 94 7.42 -6.86 -11.26
C GLN A 94 6.00 -6.99 -10.71
N VAL A 95 5.79 -6.60 -9.45
CA VAL A 95 4.50 -6.74 -8.79
C VAL A 95 3.67 -5.48 -9.03
N VAL A 96 2.52 -5.65 -9.69
CA VAL A 96 1.58 -4.55 -9.94
C VAL A 96 0.42 -4.59 -8.95
N VAL A 97 0.15 -3.46 -8.31
CA VAL A 97 -0.99 -3.24 -7.42
C VAL A 97 -1.85 -2.12 -8.00
N THR A 98 -3.10 -2.43 -8.35
CA THR A 98 -4.07 -1.44 -8.80
C THR A 98 -4.68 -0.70 -7.61
N VAL A 99 -4.53 0.62 -7.58
CA VAL A 99 -5.24 1.53 -6.67
C VAL A 99 -6.46 2.05 -7.41
N ALA A 100 -7.62 1.52 -7.07
CA ALA A 100 -8.87 1.84 -7.75
C ALA A 100 -9.36 3.28 -7.45
N PRO A 101 -10.10 3.93 -8.37
CA PRO A 101 -10.64 5.27 -8.18
C PRO A 101 -11.45 5.46 -6.89
N GLU A 102 -12.11 4.40 -6.43
CA GLU A 102 -12.93 4.39 -5.23
C GLU A 102 -12.10 4.58 -3.95
N ALA A 103 -10.82 4.21 -3.97
CA ALA A 103 -9.94 4.35 -2.82
C ALA A 103 -9.62 5.83 -2.48
N PHE A 104 -9.80 6.72 -3.45
CA PHE A 104 -9.66 8.17 -3.29
C PHE A 104 -10.93 8.85 -2.74
N ARG A 105 -12.05 8.12 -2.65
CA ARG A 105 -13.34 8.70 -2.29
C ARG A 105 -13.58 8.67 -0.77
N ARG A 106 -14.30 9.68 -0.29
CA ARG A 106 -14.87 9.76 1.05
C ARG A 106 -16.38 10.05 0.95
N TRP A 107 -17.14 9.58 1.92
CA TRP A 107 -18.54 9.99 2.09
C TRP A 107 -18.61 11.30 2.89
N ASP A 108 -19.26 12.34 2.37
CA ASP A 108 -19.41 13.64 3.04
C ASP A 108 -20.73 13.80 3.81
N GLY A 109 -21.68 12.89 3.63
CA GLY A 109 -23.03 12.95 4.18
C GLY A 109 -24.08 12.84 3.07
N ASP A 110 -23.82 13.45 1.93
CA ASP A 110 -24.75 13.58 0.81
C ASP A 110 -24.26 12.83 -0.44
N GLY A 111 -22.96 12.54 -0.55
CA GLY A 111 -22.39 11.83 -1.67
C GLY A 111 -20.95 11.35 -1.48
N TRP A 112 -20.46 10.67 -2.52
CA TRP A 112 -19.05 10.32 -2.65
C TRP A 112 -18.29 11.48 -3.27
N VAL A 113 -17.30 11.99 -2.53
CA VAL A 113 -16.42 13.08 -2.97
C VAL A 113 -14.97 12.60 -3.01
N VAL A 114 -14.16 13.24 -3.85
CA VAL A 114 -12.69 13.09 -3.86
C VAL A 114 -12.10 14.38 -3.35
N ASP A 115 -11.29 14.31 -2.29
CA ASP A 115 -10.64 15.49 -1.73
C ASP A 115 -9.45 15.89 -2.64
N GLU A 116 -9.45 17.15 -3.11
CA GLU A 116 -8.34 17.72 -3.88
C GLU A 116 -7.11 17.92 -2.98
N GLY A 117 -5.93 17.59 -3.48
CA GLY A 117 -4.68 17.78 -2.76
C GLY A 117 -3.65 16.71 -3.10
N THR A 118 -2.59 16.66 -2.30
CA THR A 118 -1.54 15.64 -2.42
C THR A 118 -1.99 14.36 -1.76
N TRP A 119 -1.84 13.26 -2.49
CA TRP A 119 -2.10 11.91 -2.01
C TRP A 119 -0.79 11.14 -2.01
N GLU A 120 -0.51 10.41 -0.94
CA GLU A 120 0.65 9.53 -0.90
C GLU A 120 0.21 8.06 -1.03
N VAL A 121 0.87 7.35 -1.93
CA VAL A 121 0.86 5.88 -1.97
C VAL A 121 1.97 5.37 -1.07
N VAL A 122 1.58 4.76 0.05
CA VAL A 122 2.48 4.14 1.01
C VAL A 122 2.61 2.66 0.68
N VAL A 123 3.82 2.26 0.27
CA VAL A 123 4.18 0.89 -0.09
C VAL A 123 4.66 0.17 1.15
N ALA A 124 4.04 -0.95 1.50
CA ALA A 124 4.33 -1.62 2.75
C ALA A 124 4.17 -3.15 2.64
N ALA A 125 4.93 -3.87 3.48
CA ALA A 125 4.77 -5.32 3.68
C ALA A 125 3.71 -5.65 4.75
N SER A 126 3.41 -4.69 5.63
CA SER A 126 2.30 -4.72 6.59
C SER A 126 1.92 -3.29 6.99
N ALA A 127 0.84 -3.10 7.75
CA ALA A 127 0.41 -1.76 8.16
C ALA A 127 1.48 -0.94 8.91
N THR A 128 2.50 -1.58 9.51
CA THR A 128 3.59 -0.88 10.21
C THR A 128 4.96 -1.07 9.54
N ASP A 129 5.10 -2.04 8.62
CA ASP A 129 6.35 -2.27 7.86
C ASP A 129 6.31 -1.52 6.53
N VAL A 130 6.50 -0.19 6.61
CA VAL A 130 6.52 0.71 5.47
C VAL A 130 7.88 0.66 4.79
N ARG A 131 7.87 0.43 3.48
CA ARG A 131 9.07 0.34 2.65
C ARG A 131 9.35 1.64 1.90
N GLN A 132 8.34 2.23 1.27
CA GLN A 132 8.48 3.44 0.45
C GLN A 132 7.20 4.30 0.50
N ARG A 133 7.34 5.57 0.14
CA ARG A 133 6.22 6.51 -0.05
C ARG A 133 6.40 7.24 -1.37
N LEU A 134 5.34 7.32 -2.16
CA LEU A 134 5.29 8.04 -3.43
C LEU A 134 4.16 9.06 -3.37
N ALA A 135 4.37 10.26 -3.92
CA ALA A 135 3.41 11.35 -3.96
C ALA A 135 3.12 11.78 -5.41
#